data_AF-A0A6P5RH44-F1
#
_entry.id   AF-A0A6P5RH44-F1
#
_cell.length_a   1.000
_cell.length_b   1.000
_cell.length_c   1.000
_cell.angle_alpha   90.00
_cell.angle_beta   90.00
_cell.angle_gamma   90.00
#
_symmetry.space_group_name_H-M   'P 1'
#
loop_
_entity.id
_entity.type
_entity.pdbx_description
1 polymer ?
#
loop_
_entity_poly.entity_id
_entity_poly.type
_entity_poly.pdbx_seq_one_letter_code
_entity_poly.pdbx_strand_id
1 'polypeptide(L)'
;VTLVDEFRKYDHYCLSVQEDSEKTGKATSAGMYFLHFQVYRMDSTLNALAMAKDPEAAFFKRLEGLQPCEVSELKAGTHIFAVYGDNFFKTATYTIEALCVKSYEDTTQKLKEIEGQILRKRNELRQFETEYRKALARFQEVTNRYTQEKQSVDELLKQRDSIHSSFTITKTINNSVGGSGLSNGSSSKNPGEDSNAESPGEDGGSDGKDKSGKKKWFNLNLKGSDKKLG
;
A
#
# COMPACT_ATOMS: atom_id res chain seq x y z
N VAL A 1 22.71 -18.57 -41.38
CA VAL A 1 22.35 -17.39 -42.21
C VAL A 1 23.47 -16.39 -42.03
N THR A 2 24.07 -15.89 -43.12
CA THR A 2 25.12 -14.86 -43.04
C THR A 2 24.44 -13.51 -43.14
N LEU A 3 24.32 -12.78 -42.02
CA LEU A 3 23.89 -11.39 -42.03
C LEU A 3 25.12 -10.53 -42.27
N VAL A 4 25.16 -9.85 -43.41
CA VAL A 4 26.17 -8.82 -43.67
C VAL A 4 25.59 -7.51 -43.16
N ASP A 5 25.78 -7.24 -41.87
CA ASP A 5 25.53 -5.92 -41.32
C ASP A 5 26.77 -5.06 -41.50
N GLU A 6 26.61 -3.95 -42.24
CA GLU A 6 27.65 -2.94 -42.38
C GLU A 6 27.66 -2.06 -41.12
N PHE A 7 28.23 -2.58 -40.04
CA PHE A 7 28.49 -1.81 -38.81
C PHE A 7 29.50 -0.70 -39.11
N ARG A 8 28.99 0.51 -39.38
CA ARG A 8 29.83 1.68 -39.64
C ARG A 8 30.67 2.01 -38.39
N LYS A 9 31.93 2.32 -38.67
CA LYS A 9 33.12 2.55 -37.81
C LYS A 9 32.98 3.44 -36.56
N TYR A 10 31.79 3.94 -36.19
CA TYR A 10 31.64 4.95 -35.12
C TYR A 10 30.60 4.63 -34.05
N ASP A 11 29.74 3.61 -34.22
CA ASP A 11 28.81 3.17 -33.17
C ASP A 11 29.11 1.72 -32.77
N HIS A 12 29.55 1.52 -31.52
CA HIS A 12 29.77 0.20 -30.95
C HIS A 12 28.42 -0.39 -30.53
N TYR A 13 27.90 -1.31 -31.34
CA TYR A 13 26.71 -2.08 -31.01
C TYR A 13 27.10 -3.29 -30.15
N CYS A 14 26.34 -3.53 -29.08
CA CYS A 14 26.51 -4.70 -28.23
C CYS A 14 25.23 -5.52 -28.26
N LEU A 15 25.35 -6.85 -28.28
CA LEU A 15 24.22 -7.72 -27.94
C LEU A 15 23.83 -7.39 -26.49
N SER A 16 22.68 -6.76 -26.30
CA SER A 16 22.23 -6.21 -25.01
C SER A 16 21.06 -6.97 -24.41
N VAL A 17 20.27 -7.63 -25.26
CA VAL A 17 19.14 -8.46 -24.84
C VAL A 17 19.12 -9.71 -25.71
N GLN A 18 19.05 -10.86 -25.06
CA GLN A 18 18.80 -12.15 -25.68
C GLN A 18 17.57 -12.73 -24.99
N GLU A 19 16.50 -12.89 -25.76
CA GLU A 19 15.24 -13.47 -25.29
C GLU A 19 15.25 -14.96 -25.58
N ASP A 20 14.86 -15.74 -24.58
CA ASP A 20 14.64 -17.16 -24.75
C ASP A 20 13.40 -17.42 -25.62
N SER A 21 13.30 -18.65 -26.10
CA SER A 21 12.24 -19.10 -26.99
C SER A 21 10.89 -19.14 -26.26
N GLU A 22 9.95 -18.29 -26.66
CA GLU A 22 8.60 -18.22 -26.10
C GLU A 22 7.55 -18.64 -27.13
N LYS A 23 6.56 -19.42 -26.68
CA LYS A 23 5.46 -19.87 -27.53
C LYS A 23 4.39 -18.78 -27.64
N THR A 24 4.33 -18.14 -28.80
CA THR A 24 3.34 -17.10 -29.12
C THR A 24 2.33 -17.64 -30.14
N GLY A 25 1.17 -18.06 -29.65
CA GLY A 25 0.11 -18.61 -30.49
C GLY A 25 0.50 -19.94 -31.15
N LYS A 26 0.65 -19.93 -32.48
CA LYS A 26 0.98 -21.12 -33.29
C LYS A 26 2.47 -21.27 -33.60
N ALA A 27 3.29 -20.27 -33.27
CA ALA A 27 4.72 -20.27 -33.51
C ALA A 27 5.48 -20.07 -32.20
N THR A 28 6.77 -20.37 -32.23
CA THR A 28 7.70 -20.06 -31.15
C THR A 28 8.69 -19.02 -31.66
N SER A 29 8.93 -17.97 -30.89
CA SER A 29 9.78 -16.85 -31.25
C SER A 29 10.85 -16.60 -30.20
N ALA A 30 12.02 -16.18 -30.63
CA ALA A 30 13.13 -15.73 -29.79
C ALA A 30 13.75 -14.48 -30.42
N GLY A 31 14.40 -13.66 -29.60
CA GLY A 31 14.90 -12.34 -30.01
C GLY A 31 16.36 -12.09 -29.61
N MET A 32 17.08 -11.35 -30.45
CA MET A 32 18.39 -10.78 -30.13
C MET A 32 18.36 -9.30 -30.48
N TYR A 33 18.73 -8.45 -29.53
CA TYR A 33 18.70 -7.00 -29.70
C TYR A 33 20.10 -6.42 -29.50
N PHE A 34 20.52 -5.62 -30.48
CA PHE A 34 21.81 -4.96 -30.49
C PHE A 34 21.60 -3.47 -30.25
N LEU A 35 22.04 -2.98 -29.10
CA LEU A 35 21.89 -1.58 -28.69
C LEU A 35 23.25 -0.97 -28.38
N HIS A 36 23.33 0.36 -28.43
CA HIS A 36 24.53 1.14 -28.14
C HIS A 36 24.48 1.78 -26.73
N PHE A 37 23.65 1.23 -25.83
CA PHE A 37 23.54 1.65 -24.43
C PHE A 37 23.19 0.45 -23.54
N GLN A 38 23.45 0.59 -22.24
CA GLN A 38 23.17 -0.45 -21.25
C GLN A 38 21.66 -0.57 -20.99
N VAL A 39 21.16 -1.80 -21.08
CA VAL A 39 19.80 -2.20 -20.66
C VAL A 39 19.89 -2.96 -19.35
N TYR A 40 18.84 -2.90 -18.54
CA TYR A 40 18.79 -3.58 -17.24
C TYR A 40 17.68 -4.63 -17.23
N ARG A 41 18.01 -5.80 -16.69
CA ARG A 41 17.05 -6.86 -16.42
C ARG A 41 16.65 -6.81 -14.95
N MET A 42 15.41 -7.23 -14.69
CA MET A 42 14.92 -7.33 -13.33
C MET A 42 15.06 -8.75 -12.79
N ASP A 43 15.86 -8.93 -11.73
CA ASP A 43 15.90 -10.19 -10.98
C ASP A 43 14.70 -10.25 -10.01
N SER A 44 13.69 -11.03 -10.38
CA SER A 44 12.46 -11.20 -9.62
C SER A 44 12.66 -11.97 -8.30
N THR A 45 13.75 -12.73 -8.17
CA THR A 45 14.01 -13.54 -6.98
C THR A 45 14.35 -12.69 -5.75
N LEU A 46 15.09 -11.59 -5.95
CA LEU A 46 15.46 -10.64 -4.89
C LEU A 46 14.25 -9.90 -4.31
N ASN A 47 13.25 -9.63 -5.15
CA ASN A 47 12.03 -8.94 -4.73
C ASN A 47 11.12 -9.83 -3.89
N ALA A 48 10.98 -11.12 -4.23
CA ALA A 48 10.08 -12.04 -3.54
C ALA A 48 10.43 -12.24 -2.06
N LEU A 49 11.72 -12.30 -1.73
CA LEU A 49 12.20 -12.45 -0.34
C LEU A 49 11.91 -11.21 0.50
N ALA A 50 12.01 -10.02 -0.08
CA ALA A 50 11.67 -8.78 0.60
C ALA A 50 10.16 -8.69 0.90
N MET A 51 9.31 -9.09 -0.07
CA MET A 51 7.85 -9.05 0.07
C MET A 51 7.32 -9.97 1.17
N ALA A 52 8.01 -11.08 1.45
CA ALA A 52 7.58 -12.04 2.46
C ALA A 52 7.76 -11.55 3.92
N LYS A 53 8.61 -10.54 4.15
CA LYS A 53 8.90 -10.04 5.51
C LYS A 53 8.15 -8.76 5.87
N ASP A 54 7.99 -7.85 4.92
CA ASP A 54 7.41 -6.53 5.15
C ASP A 54 6.84 -5.97 3.82
N PRO A 55 5.50 -5.76 3.73
CA PRO A 55 4.86 -5.19 2.54
C PRO A 55 5.36 -3.79 2.17
N GLU A 56 5.81 -2.99 3.15
CA GLU A 56 6.33 -1.65 2.89
C GLU A 56 7.77 -1.72 2.37
N ALA A 57 8.59 -2.62 2.91
CA ALA A 57 9.92 -2.91 2.36
C ALA A 57 9.85 -3.46 0.92
N ALA A 58 8.78 -4.18 0.55
CA ALA A 58 8.56 -4.66 -0.81
C ALA A 58 8.55 -3.52 -1.84
N PHE A 59 7.92 -2.40 -1.49
CA PHE A 59 7.84 -1.22 -2.35
C PHE A 59 9.21 -0.57 -2.54
N PHE A 60 9.94 -0.32 -1.44
CA PHE A 60 11.26 0.33 -1.49
C PHE A 60 12.31 -0.51 -2.23
N LYS A 61 12.22 -1.84 -2.11
CA LYS A 61 13.14 -2.77 -2.75
C LYS A 61 12.76 -3.17 -4.16
N ARG A 62 11.62 -2.68 -4.67
CA ARG A 62 11.07 -3.06 -5.96
C ARG A 62 12.00 -2.81 -7.14
N LEU A 63 12.99 -1.92 -7.04
CA LEU A 63 13.99 -1.65 -8.08
C LEU A 63 15.40 -2.12 -7.70
N GLU A 64 15.57 -2.81 -6.56
CA GLU A 64 16.88 -3.25 -6.06
C GLU A 64 17.47 -4.40 -6.90
N GLY A 65 16.60 -5.26 -7.45
CA GLY A 65 16.99 -6.37 -8.33
C GLY A 65 17.39 -5.98 -9.75
N LEU A 66 17.45 -4.69 -10.08
CA LEU A 66 17.91 -4.24 -11.40
C LEU A 66 19.39 -4.56 -11.57
N GLN A 67 19.69 -5.44 -12.51
CA GLN A 67 21.03 -5.83 -12.90
C GLN A 67 21.29 -5.41 -14.36
N PRO A 68 22.50 -4.91 -14.68
CA PRO A 68 22.89 -4.72 -16.06
C PRO A 68 22.78 -6.04 -16.82
N CYS A 69 22.18 -6.02 -18.01
CA CYS A 69 22.26 -7.15 -18.92
C CYS A 69 23.72 -7.42 -19.30
N GLU A 70 24.08 -8.70 -19.43
CA GLU A 70 25.36 -9.09 -20.00
C GLU A 70 25.44 -8.57 -21.42
N VAL A 71 26.50 -7.81 -21.72
CA VAL A 71 26.73 -7.21 -23.03
C VAL A 71 27.89 -7.90 -23.71
N SER A 72 27.66 -8.39 -24.93
CA SER A 72 28.71 -8.88 -25.81
C SER A 72 28.97 -7.85 -26.91
N GLU A 73 30.14 -7.24 -26.91
CA GLU A 73 30.52 -6.25 -27.91
C GLU A 73 30.65 -6.89 -29.29
N LEU A 74 29.97 -6.30 -30.28
CA LEU A 74 30.02 -6.76 -31.64
C LEU A 74 31.04 -5.94 -32.45
N LYS A 75 32.20 -6.56 -32.73
CA LYS A 75 33.24 -5.90 -33.55
C LYS A 75 32.80 -5.80 -35.01
N ALA A 76 33.29 -4.79 -35.73
CA ALA A 76 33.07 -4.71 -37.17
C ALA A 76 33.61 -5.97 -37.87
N GLY A 77 32.79 -6.61 -38.69
CA GLY A 77 33.13 -7.84 -39.40
C GLY A 77 31.93 -8.72 -39.68
N THR A 78 32.18 -9.89 -40.29
CA THR A 78 31.14 -10.88 -40.57
C THR A 78 30.83 -11.68 -39.32
N HIS A 79 29.56 -11.70 -38.93
CA HIS A 79 29.06 -12.49 -37.81
C HIS A 79 28.19 -13.64 -38.30
N ILE A 80 28.25 -14.77 -37.59
CA ILE A 80 27.44 -15.94 -37.90
C ILE A 80 26.40 -16.09 -36.79
N PHE A 81 25.14 -16.01 -37.19
CA PHE A 81 24.01 -16.33 -36.33
C PHE A 81 23.48 -17.71 -36.69
N ALA A 82 23.33 -18.55 -35.66
CA ALA A 82 22.83 -19.91 -35.80
C ALA A 82 21.59 -20.09 -34.91
N VAL A 83 20.59 -20.77 -35.44
CA VAL A 83 19.40 -21.20 -34.69
C VAL A 83 19.59 -22.68 -34.40
N TYR A 84 19.65 -23.04 -33.13
CA TYR A 84 19.69 -24.43 -32.69
C TYR A 84 18.29 -24.91 -32.38
N GLY A 85 17.86 -25.97 -33.07
CA GLY A 85 16.60 -26.68 -32.77
C GLY A 85 16.84 -27.82 -31.80
N ASP A 86 15.90 -28.02 -30.88
CA ASP A 86 15.84 -29.17 -29.97
C ASP A 86 15.34 -30.45 -30.67
N ASN A 87 14.64 -30.30 -31.79
CA ASN A 87 14.01 -31.38 -32.55
C ASN A 87 14.91 -31.91 -33.67
N PHE A 88 15.82 -32.82 -33.33
CA PHE A 88 16.66 -33.52 -34.32
C PHE A 88 15.90 -34.48 -35.24
N PHE A 89 14.71 -34.93 -34.83
CA PHE A 89 13.93 -35.97 -35.53
C PHE A 89 12.84 -35.43 -36.47
N LYS A 90 12.54 -34.13 -36.42
CA LYS A 90 11.47 -33.52 -37.21
C LYS A 90 11.98 -32.24 -37.87
N THR A 91 11.83 -32.15 -39.18
CA THR A 91 12.11 -30.92 -39.92
C THR A 91 11.19 -29.81 -39.44
N ALA A 92 11.77 -28.70 -39.00
CA ALA A 92 11.06 -27.49 -38.63
C ALA A 92 11.39 -26.36 -39.60
N THR A 93 10.38 -25.53 -39.90
CA THR A 93 10.56 -24.34 -40.73
C THR A 93 10.90 -23.17 -39.82
N TYR A 94 12.02 -22.50 -40.09
CA TYR A 94 12.48 -21.32 -39.35
C TYR A 94 12.50 -20.11 -40.28
N THR A 95 12.07 -18.97 -39.74
CA THR A 95 12.22 -17.66 -40.39
C THR A 95 13.15 -16.83 -39.53
N ILE A 96 14.18 -16.23 -40.15
CA ILE A 96 15.09 -15.31 -39.48
C ILE A 96 14.89 -13.94 -40.12
N GLU A 97 14.53 -12.96 -39.29
CA GLU A 97 14.34 -11.58 -39.71
C GLU A 97 15.39 -10.71 -39.01
N ALA A 98 16.02 -9.82 -39.78
CA ALA A 98 16.93 -8.81 -39.28
C ALA A 98 16.33 -7.44 -39.56
N LEU A 99 16.06 -6.68 -38.50
CA LEU A 99 15.46 -5.35 -38.59
C LEU A 99 16.52 -4.30 -38.25
N CYS A 100 16.70 -3.32 -39.14
CA CYS A 100 17.67 -2.26 -38.92
C CYS A 100 17.10 -1.20 -37.96
N VAL A 101 17.91 -0.86 -36.94
CA VAL A 101 17.58 0.11 -35.88
C VAL A 101 17.19 1.49 -36.42
N LYS A 102 17.65 1.89 -37.61
CA LYS A 102 17.33 3.22 -38.21
C LYS A 102 15.83 3.49 -38.32
N SER A 103 15.01 2.45 -38.51
CA SER A 103 13.55 2.57 -38.56
C SER A 103 12.89 2.75 -37.19
N TYR A 104 13.66 2.62 -36.10
CA TYR A 104 13.20 2.60 -34.71
C TYR A 104 13.99 3.55 -33.81
N GLU A 105 14.66 4.56 -34.37
CA GLU A 105 15.52 5.50 -33.62
C GLU A 105 14.75 6.19 -32.48
N ASP A 106 13.54 6.69 -32.76
CA ASP A 106 12.67 7.30 -31.75
C ASP A 106 12.34 6.34 -30.60
N THR A 107 12.02 5.09 -30.92
CA THR A 107 11.69 4.06 -29.91
C THR A 107 12.92 3.68 -29.08
N THR A 108 14.08 3.60 -29.73
CA THR A 108 15.37 3.29 -29.11
C THR A 108 15.79 4.39 -28.14
N GLN A 109 15.60 5.66 -28.53
CA GLN A 109 15.90 6.80 -27.67
C GLN A 109 14.92 6.88 -26.48
N LYS A 110 13.63 6.59 -26.70
CA LYS A 110 12.64 6.49 -25.60
C LYS A 110 13.02 5.39 -24.61
N LEU A 111 13.45 4.23 -25.09
CA LEU A 111 13.90 3.14 -24.22
C LEU A 111 15.10 3.59 -23.36
N LYS A 112 16.10 4.24 -23.97
CA LYS A 112 17.25 4.79 -23.26
C LYS A 112 16.84 5.80 -22.18
N GLU A 113 15.86 6.66 -22.48
CA GLU A 113 15.34 7.62 -21.51
C GLU A 113 14.65 6.92 -20.33
N ILE A 114 13.79 5.93 -20.62
CA ILE A 114 13.08 5.15 -19.60
C ILE A 114 14.06 4.40 -18.70
N GLU A 115 15.09 3.76 -19.26
CA GLU A 115 16.16 3.13 -18.47
C GLU A 115 16.82 4.13 -17.51
N GLY A 116 17.15 5.32 -18.01
CA GLY A 116 17.68 6.40 -17.18
C GLY A 116 16.69 6.91 -16.11
N GLN A 117 15.39 6.94 -16.40
CA GLN A 117 14.36 7.29 -15.41
C GLN A 117 14.23 6.22 -14.32
N ILE A 118 14.24 4.93 -14.68
CA ILE A 118 14.17 3.80 -13.75
C ILE A 118 15.36 3.82 -12.79
N LEU A 119 16.58 4.02 -13.29
CA LEU A 119 17.78 4.11 -12.44
C LEU A 119 17.73 5.32 -11.49
N ARG A 120 17.25 6.47 -11.94
CA ARG A 120 17.03 7.63 -11.06
C ARG A 120 16.02 7.30 -9.97
N LYS A 121 14.88 6.68 -10.32
CA LYS A 121 13.86 6.26 -9.37
C LYS A 121 14.37 5.24 -8.35
N ARG A 122 15.27 4.34 -8.73
CA ARG A 122 15.94 3.42 -7.80
C ARG A 122 16.69 4.19 -6.70
N ASN A 123 17.42 5.23 -7.07
CA ASN A 123 18.17 6.05 -6.11
C ASN A 123 17.24 6.90 -5.23
N GLU A 124 16.20 7.48 -5.83
CA GLU A 124 15.18 8.24 -5.09
C GLU A 124 14.44 7.36 -4.07
N LEU A 125 14.07 6.13 -4.43
CA LEU A 125 13.42 5.18 -3.51
C LEU A 125 14.29 4.85 -2.30
N ARG A 126 15.61 4.69 -2.50
CA ARG A 126 16.55 4.41 -1.40
C ARG A 126 16.64 5.57 -0.40
N GLN A 127 16.62 6.81 -0.90
CA GLN A 127 16.61 8.00 -0.05
C GLN A 127 15.27 8.13 0.68
N PHE A 128 14.17 7.98 -0.07
CA PHE A 128 12.82 8.06 0.46
C PHE A 128 12.55 6.99 1.54
N GLU A 129 13.07 5.76 1.40
CA GLU A 129 12.96 4.72 2.43
C GLU A 129 13.50 5.20 3.79
N THR A 130 14.64 5.89 3.77
CA THR A 130 15.28 6.40 4.99
C THR A 130 14.42 7.45 5.66
N GLU A 131 13.87 8.39 4.89
CA GLU A 131 12.98 9.43 5.39
C GLU A 131 11.67 8.85 5.92
N TYR A 132 11.08 7.91 5.18
CA TYR A 132 9.87 7.21 5.56
C TYR A 132 10.03 6.48 6.90
N ARG A 133 11.10 5.69 7.06
CA ARG A 133 11.37 4.99 8.34
C ARG A 133 11.57 5.95 9.50
N LYS A 134 12.24 7.08 9.27
CA LYS A 134 12.43 8.12 10.29
C LYS A 134 11.11 8.76 10.70
N ALA A 135 10.23 9.05 9.74
CA ALA A 135 8.90 9.58 10.00
C ALA A 135 8.03 8.57 10.77
N LEU A 136 8.08 7.29 10.38
CA LEU A 136 7.36 6.21 11.05
C LEU A 136 7.80 6.04 12.51
N ALA A 137 9.10 6.08 12.78
CA ALA A 137 9.63 6.00 14.14
C ALA A 137 9.12 7.17 15.02
N ARG A 138 9.12 8.40 14.48
CA ARG A 138 8.58 9.57 15.19
C ARG A 138 7.08 9.47 15.42
N PHE A 139 6.32 8.96 14.45
CA PHE A 139 4.88 8.73 14.61
C PHE A 139 4.63 7.76 15.77
N GLN A 140 5.32 6.62 15.78
CA GLN A 140 5.22 5.62 16.85
C GLN A 140 5.58 6.22 18.23
N GLU A 141 6.65 7.01 18.30
CA GLU A 141 7.04 7.70 19.54
C GLU A 141 5.93 8.61 20.07
N VAL A 142 5.35 9.45 19.21
CA VAL A 142 4.29 10.38 19.59
C VAL A 142 3.01 9.64 19.98
N THR A 143 2.64 8.57 19.26
CA THR A 143 1.48 7.74 19.59
C THR A 143 1.64 7.03 20.94
N ASN A 144 2.83 6.52 21.23
CA ASN A 144 3.13 5.91 22.52
C ASN A 144 3.03 6.92 23.66
N ARG A 145 3.61 8.11 23.48
CA ARG A 145 3.52 9.21 24.45
C ARG A 145 2.08 9.64 24.70
N TYR A 146 1.29 9.83 23.64
CA TYR A 146 -0.13 10.15 23.77
C TYR A 146 -0.89 9.10 24.60
N THR A 147 -0.59 7.82 24.39
CA THR A 147 -1.22 6.72 25.12
C THR A 147 -0.87 6.76 26.60
N GLN A 148 0.40 7.03 26.94
CA GLN A 148 0.87 7.19 28.32
C GLN A 148 0.24 8.41 29.01
N GLU A 149 0.24 9.56 28.34
CA GLU A 149 -0.37 10.80 28.86
C GLU A 149 -1.87 10.61 29.12
N LYS A 150 -2.58 9.95 28.20
CA LYS A 150 -4.00 9.63 28.38
C LYS A 150 -4.24 8.78 29.63
N GLN A 151 -3.44 7.73 29.82
CA GLN A 151 -3.54 6.86 31.00
C GLN A 151 -3.23 7.62 32.29
N SER A 152 -2.18 8.45 32.28
CA SER A 152 -1.81 9.27 33.44
C SER A 152 -2.93 10.23 33.84
N VAL A 153 -3.57 10.89 32.87
CA VAL A 153 -4.73 11.76 33.12
C VAL A 153 -5.91 10.98 33.69
N ASP A 154 -6.23 9.81 33.14
CA ASP A 154 -7.32 8.96 33.63
C ASP A 154 -7.08 8.50 35.09
N GLU A 155 -5.84 8.16 35.44
CA GLU A 155 -5.45 7.79 36.81
C GLU A 155 -5.56 8.97 37.79
N LEU A 156 -5.10 10.17 37.40
CA LEU A 156 -5.20 11.37 38.22
C LEU A 156 -6.68 11.74 38.48
N LEU A 157 -7.53 11.65 37.45
CA LEU A 157 -8.97 11.89 37.61
C LEU A 157 -9.60 10.88 38.56
N LYS A 158 -9.24 9.59 38.46
CA LYS A 158 -9.72 8.55 39.37
C LYS A 158 -9.27 8.79 40.82
N GLN A 159 -8.02 9.18 41.03
CA GLN A 159 -7.50 9.52 42.37
C GLN A 159 -8.25 10.71 42.96
N ARG A 160 -8.45 11.78 42.18
CA ARG A 160 -9.24 12.95 42.59
C ARG A 160 -10.65 12.55 43.04
N ASP A 161 -11.33 11.74 42.23
CA ASP A 161 -12.70 11.31 42.53
C ASP A 161 -12.76 10.45 43.80
N SER A 162 -11.77 9.57 44.01
CA SER A 162 -11.63 8.79 45.25
C SER A 162 -11.45 9.68 46.48
N ILE A 163 -10.63 10.74 46.37
CA ILE A 163 -10.43 11.71 47.44
C ILE A 163 -11.74 12.46 47.73
N HIS A 164 -12.45 12.93 46.69
CA HIS A 164 -13.75 13.59 46.85
C HIS A 164 -14.78 12.68 47.54
N SER A 165 -14.83 11.39 47.18
CA SER A 165 -15.72 10.43 47.84
C SER A 165 -15.38 10.24 49.33
N SER A 166 -14.10 10.31 49.71
CA SER A 166 -13.70 10.17 51.13
C SER A 166 -14.24 11.29 52.02
N PHE A 167 -14.33 12.53 51.53
CA PHE A 167 -14.96 13.65 52.25
C PHE A 167 -16.47 13.51 52.40
N THR A 168 -17.10 12.71 51.55
CA THR A 168 -18.56 12.55 51.53
C THR A 168 -19.05 11.53 52.57
N ILE A 169 -18.15 10.77 53.20
CA ILE A 169 -18.50 9.73 54.19
C ILE A 169 -18.77 10.30 55.60
N THR A 170 -18.43 11.56 55.89
CA THR A 170 -18.61 12.12 57.24
C THR A 170 -19.84 13.02 57.36
N LYS A 171 -21.03 12.40 57.29
CA LYS A 171 -22.23 12.87 57.98
C LYS A 171 -23.16 11.71 58.36
N THR A 172 -22.60 10.66 58.95
CA THR A 172 -23.40 9.66 59.69
C THR A 172 -22.61 9.16 60.89
N ILE A 173 -22.59 9.96 61.95
CA ILE A 173 -22.42 9.46 63.32
C ILE A 173 -23.53 10.09 64.17
N ASN A 174 -24.47 9.23 64.53
CA ASN A 174 -25.23 9.15 65.78
C ASN A 174 -25.89 10.42 66.33
N ASN A 175 -27.19 10.55 66.07
CA ASN A 175 -28.13 11.06 67.07
C ASN A 175 -29.16 9.96 67.39
N SER A 176 -28.82 9.11 68.37
CA SER A 176 -29.77 8.17 68.96
C SER A 176 -30.48 8.82 70.15
N VAL A 177 -31.61 9.49 69.91
CA VAL A 177 -32.70 9.62 70.89
C VAL A 177 -34.04 9.74 70.15
N GLY A 178 -34.86 8.69 70.26
CA GLY A 178 -36.30 8.76 70.58
C GLY A 178 -37.30 9.40 69.60
N GLY A 179 -38.30 8.60 69.20
CA GLY A 179 -39.65 9.06 68.81
C GLY A 179 -40.05 8.60 67.40
N SER A 180 -40.77 7.47 67.26
CA SER A 180 -42.23 7.45 67.03
C SER A 180 -42.66 8.45 65.94
N GLY A 181 -42.92 8.05 64.70
CA GLY A 181 -43.96 7.11 64.30
C GLY A 181 -44.91 7.82 63.33
N LEU A 182 -45.75 7.03 62.66
CA LEU A 182 -46.89 7.41 61.79
C LEU A 182 -46.52 7.70 60.31
N SER A 183 -46.63 6.69 59.42
CA SER A 183 -47.85 6.21 58.73
C SER A 183 -48.25 7.14 57.58
N ASN A 184 -48.57 6.71 56.36
CA ASN A 184 -49.58 5.73 55.94
C ASN A 184 -49.50 5.74 54.39
N GLY A 185 -49.79 4.73 53.58
CA GLY A 185 -50.65 3.57 53.70
C GLY A 185 -50.87 3.03 52.26
N SER A 186 -51.21 1.76 52.17
CA SER A 186 -51.10 0.88 51.01
C SER A 186 -52.30 0.87 50.05
N SER A 187 -52.02 0.47 48.80
CA SER A 187 -52.76 -0.45 47.90
C SER A 187 -54.30 -0.53 47.90
N SER A 188 -54.89 -0.45 46.70
CA SER A 188 -56.01 -1.32 46.28
C SER A 188 -56.13 -1.41 44.75
N LYS A 189 -56.60 -2.58 44.29
CA LYS A 189 -56.70 -3.08 42.91
C LYS A 189 -58.00 -2.66 42.17
N ASN A 190 -57.96 -2.92 40.84
CA ASN A 190 -59.03 -3.26 39.87
C ASN A 190 -59.66 -2.10 39.05
N PRO A 191 -60.32 -2.38 37.89
CA PRO A 191 -59.86 -3.17 36.72
C PRO A 191 -60.33 -2.56 35.35
N GLY A 192 -59.94 -3.17 34.23
CA GLY A 192 -60.87 -3.39 33.09
C GLY A 192 -60.80 -2.49 31.84
N GLU A 193 -60.56 -3.16 30.71
CA GLU A 193 -61.11 -2.92 29.35
C GLU A 193 -60.68 -1.73 28.48
N ASP A 194 -59.82 -2.07 27.51
CA ASP A 194 -60.10 -2.11 26.06
C ASP A 194 -60.52 -0.87 25.25
N SER A 195 -59.83 -0.78 24.10
CA SER A 195 -60.29 -0.31 22.78
C SER A 195 -60.01 1.13 22.33
N ASN A 196 -58.97 1.22 21.49
CA ASN A 196 -59.02 1.63 20.09
C ASN A 196 -59.21 3.13 19.71
N ALA A 197 -58.44 3.48 18.67
CA ALA A 197 -58.70 4.47 17.62
C ALA A 197 -58.22 5.93 17.78
N GLU A 198 -57.33 6.24 16.83
CA GLU A 198 -57.26 7.45 15.99
C GLU A 198 -56.45 8.71 16.42
N SER A 199 -55.42 8.95 15.58
CA SER A 199 -54.66 10.17 15.26
C SER A 199 -55.49 11.46 15.03
N PRO A 200 -54.92 12.54 14.46
CA PRO A 200 -53.74 13.34 14.80
C PRO A 200 -54.15 14.83 15.01
N GLY A 201 -53.30 15.67 15.61
CA GLY A 201 -53.60 17.10 15.74
C GLY A 201 -52.37 17.95 15.97
N GLU A 202 -52.19 18.92 15.08
CA GLU A 202 -51.00 19.72 14.84
C GLU A 202 -50.91 20.98 15.73
N ASP A 203 -49.71 21.56 15.71
CA ASP A 203 -49.35 22.96 15.93
C ASP A 203 -49.44 23.63 17.32
N GLY A 204 -48.30 24.21 17.71
CA GLY A 204 -48.24 25.14 18.85
C GLY A 204 -46.84 25.53 19.33
N GLY A 205 -46.08 26.22 18.48
CA GLY A 205 -45.20 27.37 18.77
C GLY A 205 -44.31 27.44 20.03
N SER A 206 -43.00 27.68 19.76
CA SER A 206 -42.01 28.53 20.49
C SER A 206 -41.93 28.40 22.02
N ASP A 207 -40.77 28.18 22.64
CA ASP A 207 -39.64 29.11 22.64
C ASP A 207 -38.40 28.50 23.35
N GLY A 208 -37.25 29.09 23.11
CA GLY A 208 -35.93 28.44 23.06
C GLY A 208 -35.26 27.92 24.33
N LYS A 209 -34.18 27.17 24.10
CA LYS A 209 -32.94 27.27 24.89
C LYS A 209 -31.75 26.60 24.20
N ASP A 210 -30.67 27.36 24.08
CA ASP A 210 -29.38 27.05 23.50
C ASP A 210 -28.82 25.65 23.78
N LYS A 211 -28.38 24.95 22.71
CA LYS A 211 -27.41 23.86 22.81
C LYS A 211 -26.27 24.11 21.83
N SER A 212 -25.30 24.92 22.26
CA SER A 212 -24.01 25.05 21.58
C SER A 212 -23.31 23.69 21.54
N GLY A 213 -23.05 23.23 20.33
CA GLY A 213 -22.57 21.88 20.04
C GLY A 213 -21.14 21.64 20.53
N LYS A 214 -20.97 20.61 21.37
CA LYS A 214 -19.69 19.91 21.50
C LYS A 214 -19.53 19.00 20.28
N LYS A 215 -18.95 19.53 19.19
CA LYS A 215 -18.52 18.73 18.04
C LYS A 215 -17.34 17.84 18.48
N LYS A 216 -17.59 16.53 18.58
CA LYS A 216 -16.57 15.47 18.69
C LYS A 216 -15.71 15.48 17.44
N TRP A 217 -14.42 15.80 17.54
CA TRP A 217 -13.55 16.02 16.38
C TRP A 217 -12.75 14.79 15.89
N PHE A 218 -12.84 13.60 16.51
CA PHE A 218 -12.07 12.46 15.98
C PHE A 218 -12.93 11.21 15.86
N ASN A 219 -13.33 10.92 14.62
CA ASN A 219 -13.88 9.63 14.21
C ASN A 219 -13.36 9.29 12.81
N LEU A 220 -12.07 8.92 12.72
CA LEU A 220 -11.50 8.31 11.53
C LEU A 220 -11.68 6.79 11.66
N ASN A 221 -12.78 6.32 11.08
CA ASN A 221 -13.04 4.90 10.89
C ASN A 221 -12.36 4.49 9.56
N LEU A 222 -11.16 3.93 9.62
CA LEU A 222 -10.57 3.23 8.47
C LEU A 222 -11.27 1.87 8.33
N LYS A 223 -12.46 1.89 7.73
CA LYS A 223 -13.10 0.67 7.24
C LYS A 223 -12.40 0.32 5.92
N GLY A 224 -11.66 -0.77 5.95
CA GLY A 224 -11.10 -1.40 4.76
C GLY A 224 -12.19 -1.60 3.71
N SER A 225 -11.88 -1.18 2.49
CA SER A 225 -12.67 -1.50 1.32
C SER A 225 -11.79 -2.25 0.34
N ASP A 226 -11.86 -3.58 0.45
CA ASP A 226 -11.88 -4.46 -0.71
C ASP A 226 -12.81 -3.88 -1.78
N LYS A 227 -12.32 -3.82 -3.02
CA LYS A 227 -13.11 -3.96 -4.25
C LYS A 227 -12.20 -4.09 -5.47
N LYS A 228 -11.93 -5.35 -5.83
CA LYS A 228 -12.32 -5.99 -7.09
C LYS A 228 -12.49 -5.05 -8.30
N LEU A 229 -11.62 -5.23 -9.29
CA LEU A 229 -11.80 -4.97 -10.72
C LEU A 229 -11.05 -6.14 -11.38
N GLY A 230 -11.52 -6.84 -12.40
CA GLY A 230 -12.60 -6.68 -13.35
C GLY A 230 -12.23 -7.62 -14.50
#